data_AF-V9GAB3-F1
#
_entry.id   AF-V9GAB3-F1
#
_cell.length_a   1.000
_cell.length_b   1.000
_cell.length_c   1.000
_cell.angle_alpha   90.00
_cell.angle_beta   90.00
_cell.angle_gamma   90.00
#
_symmetry.space_group_name_H-M   'P 1'
#
loop_
_entity.id
_entity.type
_entity.pdbx_description
1 polymer ?
#
loop_
_entity_poly.entity_id
_entity_poly.type
_entity_poly.pdbx_seq_one_letter_code
_entity_poly.pdbx_strand_id
1 'polypeptide(L)'
;MPDSYGKVIELLAVNGDPDASSLHIRLLGEENTDLCWATDDDTARCLKSVMNRYTGNHKYRLSLHTTWDMIQHQHKGTVTRTFRDQSERLSFACSEQFKDELAAIQQLEQIGDILALPFLTLPKSQVEEATTASAFQGKILGTYRL
;
A
#
# COMPACT_ATOMS: atom_id res chain seq x y z
N MET A 1 -2.30 -3.14 -23.16
CA MET A 1 -2.62 -3.34 -21.74
C MET A 1 -1.30 -3.18 -21.00
N PRO A 2 -1.10 -2.18 -20.12
CA PRO A 2 0.15 -2.09 -19.41
C PRO A 2 0.25 -3.27 -18.45
N ASP A 3 1.24 -4.11 -18.72
CA ASP A 3 1.59 -5.31 -17.99
C ASP A 3 2.09 -4.90 -16.60
N SER A 4 1.18 -4.85 -15.62
CA SER A 4 1.48 -4.64 -14.21
C SER A 4 2.01 -5.91 -13.53
N TYR A 5 2.73 -6.74 -14.27
CA TYR A 5 3.34 -7.98 -13.79
C TYR A 5 4.58 -7.67 -12.96
N GLY A 6 4.39 -7.23 -11.72
CA GLY A 6 5.51 -7.10 -10.79
C GLY A 6 5.16 -6.47 -9.44
N LYS A 7 4.21 -5.54 -9.41
CA LYS A 7 3.85 -4.85 -8.16
C LYS A 7 2.99 -5.76 -7.29
N VAL A 8 3.47 -6.07 -6.10
CA VAL A 8 2.72 -6.83 -5.10
C VAL A 8 2.56 -5.96 -3.87
N ILE A 9 1.31 -5.81 -3.41
CA ILE A 9 1.02 -5.16 -2.13
C ILE A 9 0.86 -6.26 -1.08
N GLU A 10 1.82 -6.35 -0.16
CA GLU A 10 1.66 -7.14 1.06
C GLU A 10 0.92 -6.29 2.10
N LEU A 11 -0.16 -6.83 2.66
CA LEU A 11 -0.93 -6.19 3.71
C LEU A 11 -0.43 -6.68 5.07
N LEU A 12 0.19 -5.78 5.82
CA LEU A 12 0.82 -6.07 7.10
C LEU A 12 -0.16 -5.94 8.27
N ALA A 13 -0.99 -4.89 8.26
CA ALA A 13 -1.98 -4.65 9.30
C ALA A 13 -3.13 -3.76 8.81
N VAL A 14 -4.26 -3.85 9.50
CA VAL A 14 -5.42 -2.96 9.34
C VAL A 14 -5.68 -2.26 10.67
N ASN A 15 -5.37 -0.97 10.71
CA ASN A 15 -5.58 -0.11 11.86
C ASN A 15 -6.92 0.60 11.69
N GLY A 16 -7.81 0.42 12.64
CA GLY A 16 -9.05 1.17 12.71
C GLY A 16 -9.03 1.92 14.02
N ASP A 17 -8.77 3.21 13.97
CA ASP A 17 -8.90 4.13 15.09
C ASP A 17 -10.24 4.88 14.96
N PRO A 18 -10.81 5.41 16.06
CA PRO A 18 -12.07 6.15 16.00
C PRO A 18 -12.00 7.41 15.13
N ASP A 19 -10.80 7.94 14.88
CA ASP A 19 -10.58 9.17 14.13
C ASP A 19 -10.15 8.94 12.66
N ALA A 20 -9.54 7.78 12.37
CA ALA A 20 -9.09 7.43 11.02
C ALA A 20 -8.77 5.94 10.88
N SER A 21 -9.10 5.38 9.73
CA SER A 21 -8.67 4.03 9.33
C SER A 21 -7.45 4.08 8.40
N SER A 22 -6.52 3.14 8.60
CA SER A 22 -5.35 3.00 7.75
C SER A 22 -4.91 1.55 7.57
N LEU A 23 -4.32 1.28 6.41
CA LEU A 23 -3.68 0.02 6.07
C LEU A 23 -2.18 0.18 6.17
N HIS A 24 -1.53 -0.67 6.95
CA HIS A 24 -0.08 -0.79 6.88
C HIS A 24 0.24 -1.78 5.77
N ILE A 25 0.87 -1.30 4.71
CA ILE A 25 1.20 -2.09 3.54
C ILE A 25 2.70 -2.06 3.28
N ARG A 26 3.16 -3.06 2.54
CA ARG A 26 4.49 -3.10 1.93
C ARG A 26 4.34 -3.26 0.43
N LEU A 27 4.90 -2.33 -0.32
CA LEU A 27 5.08 -2.48 -1.76
C LEU A 27 6.32 -3.35 -1.99
N LEU A 28 6.14 -4.48 -2.67
CA LEU A 28 7.24 -5.35 -3.07
C LEU A 28 7.69 -4.94 -4.48
N GLY A 29 8.98 -4.68 -4.63
CA GLY A 29 9.63 -4.23 -5.85
C GLY A 29 11.13 -4.49 -5.80
N GLU A 30 11.93 -3.65 -6.48
CA GLU A 30 13.40 -3.68 -6.36
C GLU A 30 13.85 -3.36 -4.93
N GLU A 31 13.21 -2.36 -4.33
CA GLU A 31 13.29 -2.07 -2.91
C GLU A 31 11.90 -2.22 -2.29
N ASN A 32 11.84 -2.91 -1.15
CA ASN A 32 10.60 -3.07 -0.42
C ASN A 32 10.34 -1.81 0.41
N THR A 33 9.16 -1.20 0.24
CA THR A 33 8.80 0.05 0.91
C THR A 33 7.56 -0.13 1.76
N ASP A 34 7.68 0.15 3.06
CA ASP A 34 6.57 0.13 4.00
C ASP A 34 5.84 1.47 3.94
N LEU A 35 4.51 1.45 3.94
CA LEU A 35 3.67 2.63 3.82
C LEU A 35 2.43 2.52 4.69
N CYS A 36 1.95 3.66 5.18
CA CYS A 36 0.61 3.81 5.71
C CYS A 36 -0.31 4.33 4.60
N TRP A 37 -1.37 3.59 4.31
CA TRP A 37 -2.42 3.98 3.36
C TRP A 37 -3.68 4.36 4.14
N ALA A 38 -4.03 5.64 4.16
CA ALA A 38 -5.28 6.12 4.73
C ALA A 38 -6.48 5.64 3.90
N THR A 39 -7.49 5.07 4.54
CA THR A 39 -8.66 4.50 3.85
C THR A 39 -9.94 4.79 4.62
N ASP A 40 -11.10 4.54 4.00
CA ASP A 40 -12.38 4.69 4.66
C ASP A 40 -12.64 3.56 5.68
N ASP A 41 -13.41 3.90 6.71
CA ASP A 41 -13.69 2.98 7.82
C ASP A 41 -14.47 1.74 7.40
N ASP A 42 -15.33 1.85 6.39
CA ASP A 42 -16.14 0.74 5.92
C ASP A 42 -15.26 -0.31 5.22
N THR A 43 -14.36 0.13 4.34
CA THR A 43 -13.35 -0.73 3.70
C THR A 43 -12.44 -1.38 4.74
N ALA A 44 -11.91 -0.60 5.68
CA ALA A 44 -11.05 -1.13 6.74
C ALA A 44 -11.77 -2.16 7.60
N ARG A 45 -13.03 -1.90 7.98
CA ARG A 45 -13.86 -2.84 8.75
C ARG A 45 -14.13 -4.12 7.98
N CYS A 46 -14.47 -4.03 6.70
CA CYS A 46 -14.72 -5.19 5.84
C CYS A 46 -13.46 -6.05 5.67
N LEU A 47 -12.31 -5.41 5.43
CA LEU A 47 -11.02 -6.07 5.28
C LEU A 47 -10.57 -6.74 6.59
N LYS A 48 -10.68 -6.02 7.72
CA LYS A 48 -10.37 -6.57 9.05
C LYS A 48 -11.28 -7.74 9.41
N SER A 49 -12.56 -7.67 9.03
CA SER A 49 -13.53 -8.76 9.23
C SER A 49 -13.12 -10.04 8.50
N VAL A 50 -12.63 -9.96 7.26
CA VAL A 50 -12.18 -11.17 6.53
C VAL A 50 -10.85 -11.71 7.06
N MET A 51 -9.95 -10.85 7.56
CA MET A 51 -8.67 -11.26 8.15
C MET A 51 -8.85 -11.91 9.53
N ASN A 52 -9.72 -11.36 10.38
CA ASN A 52 -9.92 -11.83 11.75
C ASN A 52 -10.60 -13.21 11.85
N ARG A 53 -11.14 -13.74 10.75
CA ARG A 53 -11.70 -15.10 10.70
C ARG A 53 -10.65 -16.19 10.92
N TYR A 54 -9.36 -15.84 10.78
CA TYR A 54 -8.27 -16.81 10.78
C TYR A 54 -7.29 -16.53 11.91
N THR A 55 -6.98 -17.56 12.70
CA THR A 55 -5.99 -17.51 13.78
C THR A 55 -4.62 -17.91 13.27
N GLY A 56 -3.56 -17.23 13.72
CA GLY A 56 -2.16 -17.57 13.42
C GLY A 56 -1.45 -16.56 12.51
N ASN A 57 -0.19 -16.86 12.17
CA ASN A 57 0.66 -15.98 11.37
C ASN A 57 0.41 -16.19 9.87
N HIS A 58 -0.56 -15.46 9.35
CA HIS A 58 -0.93 -15.48 7.93
C HIS A 58 -0.24 -14.33 7.18
N LYS A 59 0.17 -14.58 5.95
CA LYS A 59 0.56 -13.52 5.01
C LYS A 59 -0.64 -13.13 4.16
N TYR A 60 -0.83 -11.83 3.96
CA TYR A 60 -1.93 -11.30 3.17
C TYR A 60 -1.38 -10.48 2.01
N ARG A 61 -1.82 -10.79 0.79
CA ARG A 61 -1.49 -10.01 -0.41
C ARG A 61 -2.74 -9.41 -1.00
N LEU A 62 -2.76 -8.10 -1.14
CA LEU A 62 -3.87 -7.38 -1.75
C LEU A 62 -3.76 -7.49 -3.27
N SER A 63 -4.88 -7.83 -3.92
CA SER A 63 -4.97 -7.77 -5.37
C SER A 63 -5.04 -6.31 -5.82
N LEU A 64 -4.33 -5.97 -6.90
CA LEU A 64 -4.37 -4.64 -7.54
C LEU A 64 -5.63 -4.41 -8.40
N HIS A 65 -6.61 -5.32 -8.32
CA HIS A 65 -7.84 -5.23 -9.08
C HIS A 65 -9.04 -5.30 -8.14
N THR A 66 -10.07 -4.53 -8.48
CA THR A 66 -11.40 -4.64 -7.89
C THR A 66 -12.39 -5.14 -8.94
N THR A 67 -13.51 -5.66 -8.48
CA THR A 67 -14.65 -6.05 -9.33
C THR A 67 -15.89 -5.30 -8.87
N TRP A 68 -16.86 -5.12 -9.76
CA TRP A 68 -18.17 -4.59 -9.41
C TRP A 68 -19.15 -5.75 -9.18
N ASP A 69 -19.73 -5.84 -7.99
CA ASP A 69 -20.80 -6.80 -7.70
C ASP A 69 -22.15 -6.19 -8.07
N MET A 70 -22.76 -6.72 -9.14
CA MET A 70 -24.06 -6.27 -9.65
C MET A 70 -25.23 -6.60 -8.71
N ILE A 71 -25.10 -7.60 -7.84
CA ILE A 71 -26.17 -8.03 -6.92
C ILE A 71 -26.16 -7.13 -5.68
N GLN A 72 -24.97 -6.87 -5.15
CA GLN A 72 -24.78 -6.06 -3.94
C GLN A 72 -24.58 -4.57 -4.24
N HIS A 73 -24.50 -4.19 -5.52
CA HIS A 73 -24.24 -2.82 -5.98
C HIS A 73 -23.04 -2.17 -5.29
N GLN A 74 -21.93 -2.90 -5.20
CA GLN A 74 -20.73 -2.43 -4.50
C GLN A 74 -19.44 -2.95 -5.14
N HIS A 75 -18.34 -2.23 -4.95
CA HIS A 75 -17.02 -2.70 -5.35
C HIS A 75 -16.52 -3.80 -4.39
N LYS A 76 -15.81 -4.79 -4.96
CA LYS A 76 -15.16 -5.88 -4.22
C LYS A 76 -13.67 -5.91 -4.49
N GLY A 77 -12.90 -5.75 -3.42
CA GLY A 77 -11.48 -6.05 -3.38
C GLY A 77 -11.25 -7.54 -3.08
N THR A 78 -10.04 -8.02 -3.37
CA THR A 78 -9.62 -9.38 -3.04
C THR A 78 -8.28 -9.37 -2.33
N VAL A 79 -8.18 -10.13 -1.23
CA VAL A 79 -6.93 -10.42 -0.53
C VAL A 79 -6.64 -11.92 -0.63
N THR A 80 -5.41 -12.28 -0.96
CA THR A 80 -4.95 -13.67 -0.92
C THR A 80 -4.26 -13.91 0.42
N ARG A 81 -4.82 -14.81 1.24
CA ARG A 81 -4.19 -15.33 2.45
C ARG A 81 -3.29 -16.50 2.09
N THR A 82 -2.08 -16.53 2.61
CA THR A 82 -1.19 -17.69 2.50
C THR A 82 -0.74 -18.13 3.90
N PHE A 83 -0.88 -19.42 4.18
CA PHE A 83 -0.44 -20.07 5.42
C PHE A 83 0.12 -21.45 5.11
N ARG A 84 1.41 -21.66 5.42
CA ARG A 84 2.16 -22.85 5.00
C ARG A 84 2.00 -23.01 3.47
N ASP A 85 1.60 -24.20 3.01
CA ASP A 85 1.45 -24.52 1.60
C ASP A 85 0.03 -24.24 1.06
N GLN A 86 -0.83 -23.56 1.84
CA GLN A 86 -2.20 -23.27 1.46
C GLN A 86 -2.38 -21.78 1.17
N SER A 87 -3.06 -21.48 0.06
CA SER A 87 -3.48 -20.12 -0.28
C SER A 87 -4.98 -20.07 -0.55
N GLU A 88 -5.63 -19.03 -0.03
CA GLU A 88 -7.07 -18.81 -0.17
C GLU A 88 -7.32 -17.36 -0.60
N ARG A 89 -8.26 -17.14 -1.51
CA ARG A 89 -8.71 -15.80 -1.91
C ARG A 89 -9.95 -15.41 -1.12
N LEU A 90 -9.90 -14.24 -0.49
CA LEU A 90 -10.95 -13.68 0.33
C LEU A 90 -11.41 -12.38 -0.32
N SER A 91 -12.70 -12.29 -0.65
CA SER A 91 -13.29 -11.05 -1.17
C SER A 91 -13.88 -10.22 -0.04
N PHE A 92 -13.76 -8.90 -0.15
CA PHE A 92 -14.31 -7.94 0.80
C PHE A 92 -14.95 -6.78 0.04
N ALA A 93 -15.97 -6.16 0.63
CA ALA A 93 -16.55 -4.93 0.10
C ALA A 93 -15.56 -3.77 0.29
N CYS A 94 -15.46 -2.89 -0.70
CA CYS A 94 -14.62 -1.70 -0.62
C CYS A 94 -15.35 -0.50 -1.24
N SER A 95 -14.94 0.70 -0.83
CA SER A 95 -15.45 1.94 -1.39
C SER A 95 -14.96 2.17 -2.83
N GLU A 96 -15.60 3.11 -3.51
CA GLU A 96 -15.11 3.63 -4.79
C GLU A 96 -13.79 4.39 -4.63
N GLN A 97 -13.64 5.16 -3.54
CA GLN A 97 -12.38 5.82 -3.19
C GLN A 97 -11.23 4.82 -3.12
N PHE A 98 -11.41 3.71 -2.41
CA PHE A 98 -10.39 2.66 -2.31
C PHE A 98 -10.02 2.06 -3.67
N LYS A 99 -11.00 1.86 -4.57
CA LYS A 99 -10.74 1.41 -5.95
C LYS A 99 -9.84 2.38 -6.69
N ASP A 100 -10.15 3.67 -6.62
CA ASP A 100 -9.42 4.71 -7.35
C ASP A 100 -8.00 4.89 -6.81
N GLU A 101 -7.83 4.85 -5.49
CA GLU A 101 -6.54 4.85 -4.80
C GLU A 101 -5.70 3.62 -5.17
N LEU A 102 -6.31 2.42 -5.23
CA LEU A 102 -5.63 1.20 -5.67
C LEU A 102 -5.16 1.30 -7.13
N ALA A 103 -5.97 1.89 -8.01
CA ALA A 103 -5.61 2.12 -9.40
C ALA A 103 -4.45 3.13 -9.51
N ALA A 104 -4.41 4.15 -8.66
CA ALA A 104 -3.28 5.08 -8.59
C ALA A 104 -2.00 4.40 -8.10
N ILE A 105 -2.07 3.54 -7.07
CA ILE A 105 -0.92 2.73 -6.62
C ILE A 105 -0.39 1.84 -7.75
N GLN A 106 -1.29 1.23 -8.53
CA GLN A 106 -0.90 0.38 -9.65
C GLN A 106 -0.07 1.13 -10.70
N GLN A 107 -0.25 2.44 -10.83
CA GLN A 107 0.45 3.29 -11.80
C GLN A 107 1.82 3.80 -11.30
N LEU A 108 2.18 3.63 -10.02
CA LEU A 108 3.45 4.12 -9.45
C LEU A 108 4.69 3.48 -10.07
N GLU A 109 5.46 4.16 -10.90
CA GLU A 109 6.65 3.54 -11.51
C GLU A 109 7.88 3.60 -10.59
N GLN A 110 7.98 4.65 -9.78
CA GLN A 110 9.11 4.89 -8.88
C GLN A 110 8.63 5.19 -7.46
N ILE A 111 9.49 4.91 -6.47
CA ILE A 111 9.21 5.22 -5.06
C ILE A 111 8.97 6.74 -4.86
N GLY A 112 9.64 7.59 -5.63
CA GLY A 112 9.44 9.04 -5.59
C GLY A 112 8.01 9.47 -5.92
N ASP A 113 7.28 8.67 -6.71
CA ASP A 113 5.90 8.96 -7.11
C ASP A 113 4.92 8.79 -5.94
N ILE A 114 5.32 8.08 -4.87
CA ILE A 114 4.50 7.90 -3.66
C ILE A 114 4.18 9.26 -3.03
N LEU A 115 5.11 10.21 -3.10
CA LEU A 115 4.92 11.56 -2.55
C LEU A 115 3.82 12.35 -3.27
N ALA A 116 3.43 11.94 -4.49
CA ALA A 116 2.32 12.54 -5.22
C ALA A 116 0.95 11.98 -4.79
N LEU A 117 0.90 10.90 -4.01
CA LEU A 117 -0.33 10.26 -3.57
C LEU A 117 -0.64 10.67 -2.11
N PRO A 118 -1.62 11.56 -1.86
CA PRO A 118 -1.84 12.14 -0.53
C PRO A 118 -2.38 11.14 0.49
N PHE A 119 -2.89 9.99 0.04
CA PHE A 119 -3.40 8.92 0.89
C PHE A 119 -2.29 7.95 1.34
N LEU A 120 -1.08 8.06 0.79
CA LEU A 120 0.09 7.28 1.21
C LEU A 120 1.01 8.13 2.06
N THR A 121 1.58 7.53 3.10
CA THR A 121 2.57 8.17 3.96
C THR A 121 3.70 7.19 4.25
N LEU A 122 4.94 7.66 4.08
CA LEU A 122 6.13 6.90 4.47
C LEU A 122 6.26 6.89 6.00
N PRO A 123 6.65 5.77 6.62
CA PRO A 123 7.00 5.72 8.03
C PRO A 123 8.19 6.65 8.31
N LYS A 124 8.18 7.32 9.46
CA LYS A 124 9.15 8.36 9.83
C LYS A 124 10.62 7.94 9.72
N SER A 125 10.95 6.65 9.79
CA SER A 125 12.31 6.14 9.67
C SER A 125 12.90 6.20 8.26
N GLN A 126 12.09 6.35 7.20
CA GLN A 126 12.56 6.43 5.81
C GLN A 126 12.61 7.86 5.25
N VAL A 127 12.13 8.85 6.01
CA VAL A 127 12.14 10.27 5.58
C VAL A 127 13.55 10.89 5.69
N GLU A 128 14.41 10.36 6.56
CA GLU A 128 15.76 10.89 6.77
C GLU A 128 16.70 10.58 5.58
N GLU A 129 16.61 9.42 4.92
CA GLU A 129 17.51 9.09 3.79
C GLU A 129 17.17 9.84 2.48
N ALA A 130 15.88 10.04 2.18
CA ALA A 130 15.46 10.75 0.97
C ALA A 130 15.81 12.25 1.00
N THR A 131 15.84 12.86 2.19
CA THR A 131 16.17 14.29 2.34
C THR A 131 17.68 14.53 2.24
N THR A 132 18.52 13.57 2.65
CA THR A 132 19.98 13.66 2.52
C THR A 132 20.50 13.45 1.10
N ALA A 133 19.80 12.72 0.23
CA ALA A 133 20.21 12.54 -1.16
C ALA A 133 20.11 13.83 -2.00
N SER A 134 19.21 14.76 -1.64
CA SER A 134 19.08 16.06 -2.32
C SER A 134 20.09 17.11 -1.83
N ALA A 135 20.64 16.96 -0.61
CA ALA A 135 21.55 17.94 -0.01
C ALA A 135 23.01 17.86 -0.48
N PHE A 136 23.39 16.83 -1.24
CA PHE A 136 24.79 16.59 -1.66
C PHE A 136 25.19 17.19 -3.01
N GLN A 137 24.41 18.12 -3.58
CA GLN A 137 24.70 18.74 -4.88
C GLN A 137 25.06 20.23 -4.85
N GLY A 138 25.64 20.72 -3.76
CA GLY A 138 26.01 22.13 -3.67
C GLY A 138 27.13 22.46 -2.70
N LYS A 139 28.33 21.87 -2.85
CA LYS A 139 29.55 22.42 -2.22
C LYS A 139 30.85 21.87 -2.81
N ILE A 140 31.22 22.28 -4.02
CA ILE A 140 32.63 22.36 -4.41
C ILE A 140 32.85 23.60 -5.26
N LEU A 141 33.43 24.65 -4.66
CA LEU A 141 34.42 25.47 -5.34
C LEU A 141 35.38 26.02 -4.30
N GLY A 142 36.58 25.43 -4.31
CA GLY A 142 37.66 25.72 -3.40
C GLY A 142 38.31 27.07 -3.67
N THR A 143 38.86 27.64 -2.62
CA THR A 143 39.88 28.69 -2.71
C THR A 143 41.12 28.15 -2.01
N TYR A 144 42.10 27.74 -2.83
CA TYR A 144 43.51 27.69 -2.44
C TYR A 144 44.26 28.54 -3.44
N ARG A 145 44.94 29.58 -2.95
CA ARG A 145 46.28 29.95 -3.41
C ARG A 145 46.96 30.83 -2.35
N LEU A 146 48.05 30.24 -1.85
CA LEU A 146 49.30 30.74 -1.26
C LEU A 146 49.41 32.25 -1.01
#